data_AF-A0A924NIV9-F1
#
_entry.id   AF-A0A924NIV9-F1
#
_cell.length_a   1.000
_cell.length_b   1.000
_cell.length_c   1.000
_cell.angle_alpha   90.00
_cell.angle_beta   90.00
_cell.angle_gamma   90.00
#
_symmetry.space_group_name_H-M   'P 1'
#
loop_
_entity.id
_entity.type
_entity.pdbx_description
1 polymer ?
#
loop_
_entity_poly.entity_id
_entity_poly.type
_entity_poly.pdbx_seq_one_letter_code
_entity_poly.pdbx_strand_id
1 'polypeptide(L)' 'LQDATRMYDLRLTLPVNLAGVPAVSVPVPRRDGPPASLQLIGAPGSEEVLLATALVVEQALR' A
#
# COMPACT_ATOMS: atom_id res chain seq x y z
N LEU A 1 8.38 13.79 21.07
CA LEU A 1 9.22 12.75 20.42
C LEU A 1 8.36 11.62 19.86
N GLN A 2 7.48 10.99 20.65
CA GLN A 2 6.55 9.96 20.16
C GLN A 2 5.68 10.41 18.97
N ASP A 3 5.17 11.64 18.97
CA ASP A 3 4.33 12.14 17.86
C ASP A 3 5.10 12.25 16.55
N ALA A 4 6.38 12.65 16.62
CA ALA A 4 7.25 12.73 15.45
C ALA A 4 7.58 11.34 14.90
N THR A 5 7.82 10.35 15.76
CA THR A 5 8.01 8.95 15.35
C THR A 5 6.75 8.41 14.67
N ARG A 6 5.56 8.67 15.23
CA ARG A 6 4.29 8.23 14.66
C ARG A 6 4.04 8.86 13.28
N MET A 7 4.35 10.15 13.12
CA MET A 7 4.30 10.80 11.80
C MET A 7 5.27 10.18 10.81
N TYR A 8 6.48 9.84 11.27
CA TYR A 8 7.48 9.19 10.42
C TYR A 8 7.02 7.80 9.95
N ASP A 9 6.40 7.01 10.81
CA ASP A 9 5.88 5.67 10.46
C ASP A 9 4.75 5.75 9.42
N LEU A 10 3.93 6.80 9.50
CA LEU A 10 2.80 7.02 8.58
C LEU A 10 3.16 7.77 7.30
N ARG A 11 4.43 8.17 7.11
CA ARG A 11 4.83 9.04 5.98
C ARG A 11 4.45 8.51 4.59
N LEU A 12 4.31 7.19 4.44
CA LEU A 12 3.97 6.52 3.17
C LEU A 12 2.47 6.28 2.96
N THR A 13 1.64 6.44 4.00
CA THR A 13 0.18 6.20 3.93
C THR A 13 -0.61 7.47 4.20
N LEU A 14 -0.07 8.38 5.01
CA LEU A 14 -0.71 9.63 5.40
C LEU A 14 -1.11 10.50 4.20
N PRO A 15 -0.26 10.74 3.18
CA PRO A 15 -0.65 11.56 2.03
C PRO A 15 -1.82 10.96 1.26
N VAL A 16 -1.86 9.63 1.13
CA VAL A 16 -2.90 8.90 0.40
C VAL A 16 -4.24 8.97 1.13
N ASN A 17 -4.22 8.77 2.45
CA ASN A 17 -5.41 8.91 3.30
C ASN A 17 -5.96 10.35 3.26
N LEU A 18 -5.09 11.36 3.31
CA LEU A 18 -5.50 12.77 3.22
C LEU A 18 -6.06 13.12 1.84
N ALA A 19 -5.52 12.52 0.78
CA ALA A 19 -6.02 12.71 -0.58
C ALA A 19 -7.37 12.02 -0.83
N GLY A 20 -7.77 11.06 0.01
CA GLY A 20 -9.04 10.34 -0.11
C GLY A 20 -9.13 9.44 -1.35
N VAL A 21 -7.99 9.04 -1.90
CA VAL A 21 -7.92 8.17 -3.09
C VAL A 21 -7.87 6.70 -2.69
N PRO A 22 -8.37 5.78 -3.54
CA PRO A 22 -8.35 4.36 -3.21
C PRO A 22 -6.92 3.81 -3.21
N ALA A 23 -6.63 2.94 -2.24
CA ALA A 23 -5.35 2.27 -2.12
C ALA A 23 -5.52 0.84 -1.58
N VAL A 24 -4.64 -0.07 -2.01
CA VAL A 24 -4.62 -1.48 -1.59
C VAL A 24 -3.20 -1.93 -1.29
N SER A 25 -3.02 -2.71 -0.23
CA SER A 25 -1.72 -3.29 0.15
C SER A 25 -1.65 -4.75 -0.28
N VAL A 26 -0.61 -5.10 -1.04
CA VAL A 26 -0.33 -6.47 -1.50
C VAL A 26 0.90 -7.00 -0.74
N PRO A 27 0.82 -8.17 -0.08
CA PRO A 27 1.99 -8.78 0.54
C PRO A 27 3.09 -9.08 -0.48
N VAL A 28 4.35 -8.81 -0.13
CA VAL A 28 5.52 -9.13 -0.95
C VAL A 28 6.35 -10.18 -0.22
N PRO A 29 6.47 -11.42 -0.75
CA PRO A 29 7.26 -12.46 -0.12
C PRO A 29 8.71 -12.03 0.05
N ARG A 30 9.26 -12.25 1.23
CA ARG A 30 10.68 -12.07 1.51
C ARG A 30 11.22 -13.35 2.13
N ARG A 31 12.44 -13.71 1.73
CA ARG A 31 13.15 -14.87 2.31
C ARG A 31 13.55 -14.61 3.76
N ASP A 32 13.99 -13.39 4.07
CA ASP A 32 14.47 -13.01 5.39
C ASP A 32 14.03 -11.59 5.82
N GLY A 33 13.94 -11.40 7.14
CA GLY A 33 13.60 -10.12 7.80
C GLY A 33 12.09 -9.87 7.96
N PRO A 34 11.69 -8.65 8.39
CA PRO A 34 10.29 -8.33 8.69
C PRO A 34 9.39 -8.37 7.44
N PRO A 35 8.07 -8.63 7.52
CA PRO A 35 7.20 -8.64 6.35
C PRO A 35 7.31 -7.39 5.47
N ALA A 36 7.20 -7.55 4.15
CA ALA A 36 7.08 -6.44 3.21
C ALA A 36 5.71 -6.43 2.54
N SER A 37 5.28 -5.26 2.11
CA SER A 37 4.12 -5.07 1.26
C SER A 37 4.39 -3.99 0.21
N LEU A 38 3.63 -4.04 -0.87
CA LEU A 38 3.53 -3.00 -1.87
C LEU A 38 2.17 -2.31 -1.71
N GLN A 39 2.15 -0.99 -1.70
CA GLN A 39 0.91 -0.21 -1.74
C GLN A 39 0.66 0.27 -3.17
N LEU A 40 -0.47 -0.13 -3.74
CA LEU A 40 -0.96 0.38 -5.01
C LEU A 40 -2.01 1.46 -4.74
N ILE A 41 -1.96 2.54 -5.50
CA ILE A 41 -2.85 3.70 -5.36
C ILE A 41 -3.57 3.92 -6.69
N GLY A 42 -4.89 4.02 -6.66
CA GLY A 42 -5.73 4.28 -7.82
C GLY A 42 -6.19 5.73 -7.89
N ALA A 43 -6.69 6.14 -9.05
CA ALA A 43 -7.46 7.38 -9.18
C ALA A 43 -8.82 7.25 -8.47
N PRO A 44 -9.49 8.36 -8.08
CA PRO A 44 -10.84 8.31 -7.53
C PRO A 44 -11.82 7.51 -8.42
N GLY A 45 -12.57 6.57 -7.84
CA GLY A 45 -13.55 5.76 -8.57
C GLY A 45 -12.96 4.64 -9.45
N SER A 46 -11.68 4.31 -9.28
CA SER A 46 -10.97 3.26 -10.05
C SER A 46 -10.74 1.96 -9.26
N GLU A 47 -11.52 1.70 -8.22
CA GLU A 47 -11.36 0.56 -7.31
C GLU A 47 -11.33 -0.78 -8.03
N GLU A 48 -12.17 -0.98 -9.04
CA GLU A 48 -12.21 -2.22 -9.83
C GLU A 48 -10.88 -2.47 -10.57
N VAL A 49 -10.34 -1.44 -11.23
CA VAL A 49 -9.05 -1.50 -11.92
C VAL A 49 -7.91 -1.68 -10.92
N LEU A 50 -7.97 -0.99 -9.79
CA LEU A 50 -6.98 -1.10 -8.72
C LEU A 50 -6.93 -2.53 -8.15
N LEU A 51 -8.08 -3.13 -7.87
CA LEU A 51 -8.17 -4.51 -7.38
C LEU A 51 -7.74 -5.53 -8.44
N ALA A 52 -8.12 -5.34 -9.71
CA ALA A 52 -7.65 -6.19 -10.80
C ALA A 52 -6.11 -6.13 -10.94
N THR A 53 -5.53 -4.93 -10.81
CA THR A 53 -4.08 -4.74 -10.82
C THR A 53 -3.42 -5.42 -9.62
N ALA A 54 -4.00 -5.28 -8.43
CA ALA A 54 -3.50 -5.92 -7.21
C ALA A 54 -3.50 -7.45 -7.33
N LEU A 55 -4.53 -8.04 -7.95
CA LEU A 55 -4.59 -9.48 -8.22
C LEU A 55 -3.48 -9.93 -9.16
N VAL A 56 -3.22 -9.19 -10.25
CA VAL A 56 -2.11 -9.50 -11.17
C VAL A 56 -0.77 -9.43 -10.45
N VAL A 57 -0.55 -8.40 -9.62
CA VAL A 57 0.67 -8.26 -8.83
C VAL A 57 0.81 -9.40 -7.83
N GLU A 58 -0.25 -9.75 -7.10
CA GLU A 58 -0.24 -10.87 -6.15
C GLU A 58 0.14 -12.19 -6.86
N GLN A 59 -0.47 -12.47 -8.01
CA GLN A 59 -0.19 -13.68 -8.79
C GLN A 59 1.25 -13.74 -9.30
N ALA A 60 1.84 -12.60 -9.66
CA ALA A 60 3.23 -12.53 -10.12
C ALA A 60 4.26 -12.68 -8.98
N LEU A 61 3.85 -12.45 -7.73
CA LEU A 61 4.71 -12.51 -6.55
C LEU A 61 4.64 -13.86 -5.80
N ARG A 62 3.63 -14.69 -6.10
CA ARG A 62 3.53 -16.07 -5.59
C ARG A 62 4.53 -16.97 -6.31
#